data_AF-A0A445AV70-F1
#
_entry.id   AF-A0A445AV70-F1
#
_cell.length_a   1.000
_cell.length_b   1.000
_cell.length_c   1.000
_cell.angle_alpha   90.00
_cell.angle_beta   90.00
_cell.angle_gamma   90.00
#
_symmetry.space_group_name_H-M   'P 1'
#
loop_
_entity.id
_entity.type
_entity.pdbx_description
1 polymer ?
#
loop_
_entity_poly.entity_id
_entity_poly.type
_entity_poly.pdbx_seq_one_letter_code
_entity_poly.pdbx_strand_id
1 'polypeptide(L)'
;MGLVFTKLFSSLFGNKEARILVLGLDNAGKTTILYRLQMGEVVSTIPTIGFNVETVQYNNIKFQVWDLGNNFTHLDSMQMFFAHLLYWWANQYQSPLLLPIFLLMVYCRGFLSRPYWRCYFPNTQAIIYVVDSSDTDRLVIAKEEFHAILEEEELKGAVVLIFANKQDLPGALDDAAVTESLELHKIKNRQWSIFKTSAIKGEGLFEGLDWLSNTLKSGGG
;
A
#
# COMPACT_ATOMS: atom_id res chain seq x y z
N MET A 1 26.55 0.48 12.61
CA MET A 1 25.76 0.74 11.40
C MET A 1 24.58 1.71 11.62
N GLY A 2 23.97 1.80 12.81
CA GLY A 2 22.87 2.75 13.08
C GLY A 2 23.19 4.24 12.86
N LEU A 3 24.41 4.70 13.20
CA LEU A 3 24.81 6.11 13.10
C LEU A 3 24.89 6.70 11.69
N VAL A 4 25.00 5.85 10.65
CA VAL A 4 25.10 6.29 9.25
C VAL A 4 23.72 6.61 8.68
N PHE A 5 22.72 5.80 9.05
CA PHE A 5 21.33 5.98 8.62
C PHE A 5 20.72 7.25 9.24
N THR A 6 20.93 7.49 10.54
CA THR A 6 20.52 8.72 11.21
C THR A 6 21.00 9.95 10.45
N LYS A 7 22.26 9.95 9.99
CA LYS A 7 22.86 11.09 9.29
C LYS A 7 22.41 11.23 7.84
N LEU A 8 22.33 10.13 7.08
CA LEU A 8 21.81 10.20 5.72
C LEU A 8 20.35 10.68 5.75
N PHE A 9 19.51 10.06 6.57
CA PHE A 9 18.07 10.32 6.55
C PHE A 9 17.66 11.65 7.18
N SER A 10 18.34 12.09 8.24
CA SER A 10 18.14 13.44 8.78
C SER A 10 18.58 14.53 7.80
N SER A 11 19.65 14.30 7.03
CA SER A 11 20.08 15.17 5.93
C SER A 11 19.16 15.06 4.71
N LEU A 12 18.35 14.01 4.61
CA LEU A 12 17.47 13.76 3.48
C LEU A 12 16.13 14.52 3.55
N PHE A 13 15.60 14.75 4.76
CA PHE A 13 14.27 15.33 4.97
C PHE A 13 14.28 16.66 5.72
N GLY A 14 15.30 17.51 5.50
CA GLY A 14 15.38 18.82 6.14
C GLY A 14 14.02 19.52 6.19
N ASN A 15 13.51 19.85 7.39
CA ASN A 15 12.21 20.43 7.77
C ASN A 15 10.91 20.09 6.99
N LYS A 16 10.92 19.27 5.94
CA LYS A 16 9.73 18.92 5.14
C LYS A 16 9.20 17.56 5.54
N GLU A 17 7.93 17.54 5.95
CA GLU A 17 7.23 16.30 6.27
C GLU A 17 6.91 15.51 5.00
N ALA A 18 7.43 14.28 4.89
CA ALA A 18 7.05 13.34 3.84
C ALA A 18 6.15 12.25 4.42
N ARG A 19 5.05 11.97 3.72
CA ARG A 19 4.09 10.90 4.00
C ARG A 19 4.35 9.75 3.03
N ILE A 20 4.74 8.61 3.61
CA ILE A 20 5.04 7.39 2.87
C ILE A 20 4.04 6.34 3.27
N LEU A 21 3.41 5.70 2.28
CA LEU A 21 2.39 4.69 2.48
C LEU A 21 2.99 3.30 2.23
N VAL A 22 3.05 2.44 3.26
CA VAL A 22 3.54 1.07 3.09
C VAL A 22 2.36 0.13 2.91
N LEU A 23 2.32 -0.56 1.77
CA LEU A 23 1.21 -1.38 1.26
C LEU A 23 1.68 -2.78 0.86
N GLY A 24 0.74 -3.71 0.71
CA GLY A 24 0.99 -5.07 0.23
C GLY A 24 0.11 -6.09 0.94
N LEU A 25 0.03 -7.30 0.39
CA LEU A 25 -0.81 -8.38 0.95
C LEU A 25 -0.44 -8.72 2.39
N ASP A 26 -1.37 -9.38 3.08
CA ASP A 26 -1.13 -9.95 4.39
C ASP A 26 0.05 -10.93 4.35
N ASN A 27 0.80 -10.98 5.45
CA ASN A 27 2.01 -11.81 5.57
C ASN A 27 3.15 -11.47 4.59
N ALA A 28 3.04 -10.43 3.74
CA ALA A 28 4.13 -10.00 2.86
C ALA A 28 5.37 -9.49 3.62
N GLY A 29 5.24 -9.16 4.91
CA GLY A 29 6.34 -8.75 5.78
C GLY A 29 6.44 -7.25 6.04
N LYS A 30 5.35 -6.50 5.84
CA LYS A 30 5.27 -5.03 6.06
C LYS A 30 5.62 -4.64 7.49
N THR A 31 4.99 -5.29 8.48
CA THR A 31 5.26 -5.06 9.91
C THR A 31 6.70 -5.43 10.27
N THR A 32 7.23 -6.52 9.71
CA THR A 32 8.62 -6.92 9.92
C THR A 32 9.60 -5.86 9.42
N ILE A 33 9.34 -5.28 8.24
CA ILE A 33 10.12 -4.18 7.68
C ILE A 33 10.07 -3.00 8.65
N LEU A 34 8.90 -2.62 9.16
CA LEU A 34 8.81 -1.53 10.13
C LEU A 34 9.58 -1.79 11.40
N TYR A 35 9.42 -2.95 12.04
CA TYR A 35 10.17 -3.29 13.24
C TYR A 35 11.67 -3.23 12.99
N ARG A 36 12.12 -3.66 11.81
CA ARG A 36 13.54 -3.59 11.43
C ARG A 36 14.03 -2.15 11.27
N LEU A 37 13.19 -1.26 10.75
CA LEU A 37 13.49 0.17 10.64
C LEU A 37 13.41 0.88 12.01
N GLN A 38 12.48 0.48 12.88
CA GLN A 38 12.29 0.98 14.24
C GLN A 38 13.43 0.59 15.19
N MET A 39 14.01 -0.61 15.05
CA MET A 39 15.15 -1.04 15.89
C MET A 39 16.45 -0.27 15.63
N GLY A 40 16.42 0.77 14.78
CA GLY A 40 17.48 1.74 14.60
C GLY A 40 17.33 3.05 15.39
N GLU A 41 16.12 3.44 15.84
CA GLU A 41 15.90 4.71 16.57
C GLU A 41 14.50 4.80 17.23
N VAL A 42 14.43 5.44 18.40
CA VAL A 42 13.25 5.49 19.30
C VAL A 42 12.04 6.15 18.63
N VAL A 43 10.90 5.42 18.52
CA VAL A 43 9.62 5.97 18.04
C VAL A 43 8.52 5.74 19.07
N SER A 44 7.75 6.78 19.37
CA SER A 44 6.52 6.71 20.15
C SER A 44 5.41 6.13 19.30
N THR A 45 5.00 4.89 19.56
CA THR A 45 3.85 4.27 18.88
C THR A 45 2.55 4.73 19.52
N ILE A 46 1.56 5.10 18.71
CA ILE A 46 0.16 5.21 19.14
C ILE A 46 -0.57 4.00 18.57
N PRO A 47 -0.85 2.96 19.38
CA PRO A 47 -1.73 1.89 18.96
C PRO A 47 -3.17 2.40 18.99
N THR A 48 -3.88 2.37 17.87
CA THR A 48 -5.32 2.65 17.85
C THR A 48 -6.12 1.43 17.40
N ILE A 49 -7.23 1.22 18.10
CA ILE A 49 -8.12 0.06 18.00
C ILE A 49 -8.85 0.08 16.65
N GLY A 50 -8.80 -1.06 15.94
CA GLY A 50 -9.55 -1.33 14.72
C GLY A 50 -8.84 -0.83 13.47
N PHE A 51 -8.18 -1.75 12.75
CA PHE A 51 -7.27 -1.52 11.62
C PHE A 51 -5.83 -1.20 12.07
N ASN A 52 -4.86 -2.07 11.74
CA ASN A 52 -3.48 -1.95 12.20
C ASN A 52 -2.73 -0.88 11.37
N VAL A 53 -2.95 0.40 11.71
CA VAL A 53 -2.17 1.52 11.14
C VAL A 53 -1.00 1.78 12.06
N GLU A 54 0.16 1.26 11.69
CA GLU A 54 1.41 1.57 12.39
C GLU A 54 2.01 2.83 11.76
N THR A 55 1.90 3.96 12.45
CA THR A 55 2.60 5.19 12.05
C THR A 55 3.98 5.21 12.70
N VAL A 56 5.02 5.18 11.87
CA VAL A 56 6.41 5.27 12.32
C VAL A 56 6.96 6.61 11.91
N GLN A 57 7.25 7.45 12.90
CA GLN A 57 7.93 8.71 12.63
C GLN A 57 9.45 8.49 12.70
N TYR A 58 10.13 8.76 11.59
CA TYR A 58 11.59 8.72 11.53
C TYR A 58 12.08 10.08 11.04
N ASN A 59 12.71 10.85 11.93
CA ASN A 59 13.03 12.27 11.72
C ASN A 59 11.78 13.09 11.31
N ASN A 60 11.81 13.70 10.12
CA ASN A 60 10.69 14.45 9.55
C ASN A 60 9.80 13.59 8.62
N ILE A 61 10.03 12.28 8.49
CA ILE A 61 9.13 11.42 7.73
C ILE A 61 8.12 10.77 8.64
N LYS A 62 6.85 10.79 8.21
CA LYS A 62 5.79 9.95 8.75
C LYS A 62 5.55 8.79 7.81
N PHE A 63 6.08 7.61 8.16
CA PHE A 63 5.69 6.36 7.52
C PHE A 63 4.32 5.97 8.07
N GLN A 64 3.37 5.72 7.19
CA GLN A 64 2.05 5.19 7.52
C GLN A 64 1.95 3.82 6.89
N VAL A 65 1.86 2.79 7.72
CA VAL A 65 1.78 1.42 7.24
C VAL A 65 0.37 0.91 7.30
N TRP A 66 -0.01 0.25 6.21
CA TRP A 66 -1.33 -0.29 6.01
C TRP A 66 -1.21 -1.76 5.62
N ASP A 67 -1.88 -2.60 6.38
CA ASP A 67 -2.14 -3.98 5.97
C ASP A 67 -3.29 -4.01 4.95
N LEU A 68 -2.95 -4.35 3.70
CA LEU A 68 -3.94 -4.74 2.69
C LEU A 68 -4.16 -6.26 2.84
N GLY A 69 -5.40 -6.67 3.09
CA GLY A 69 -5.81 -8.06 3.37
C GLY A 69 -6.50 -8.16 4.74
N ASN A 70 -7.82 -8.29 4.86
CA ASN A 70 -8.71 -9.36 4.39
C ASN A 70 -10.02 -8.87 3.71
N ASN A 71 -10.10 -7.60 3.30
CA ASN A 71 -11.40 -6.99 2.93
C ASN A 71 -11.57 -6.63 1.44
N PHE A 72 -10.54 -6.70 0.60
CA PHE A 72 -10.67 -6.25 -0.80
C PHE A 72 -11.37 -7.26 -1.70
N THR A 73 -11.33 -8.55 -1.41
CA THR A 73 -11.71 -9.57 -2.39
C THR A 73 -13.11 -10.17 -2.17
N HIS A 74 -13.67 -10.13 -0.96
CA HIS A 74 -14.90 -10.88 -0.67
C HIS A 74 -16.14 -10.05 -0.31
N LEU A 75 -15.98 -8.81 0.19
CA LEU A 75 -17.11 -7.98 0.61
C LEU A 75 -17.62 -7.04 -0.49
N ASP A 76 -16.79 -6.68 -1.47
CA ASP A 76 -17.22 -5.82 -2.58
C ASP A 76 -17.87 -6.63 -3.73
N SER A 77 -17.36 -7.83 -4.03
CA SER A 77 -17.87 -8.73 -5.07
C SER A 77 -19.28 -9.27 -4.76
N MET A 78 -19.54 -9.65 -3.51
CA MET A 78 -20.88 -10.13 -3.10
C MET A 78 -21.90 -8.99 -3.07
N GLN A 79 -21.50 -7.78 -2.66
CA GLN A 79 -22.40 -6.62 -2.67
C GLN A 79 -22.80 -6.19 -4.08
N MET A 80 -21.88 -6.25 -5.05
CA MET A 80 -22.17 -5.99 -6.46
C MET A 80 -23.11 -7.04 -7.07
N PHE A 81 -22.95 -8.31 -6.72
CA PHE A 81 -23.84 -9.39 -7.21
C PHE A 81 -25.27 -9.24 -6.67
N PHE A 82 -25.43 -8.91 -5.39
CA PHE A 82 -26.75 -8.65 -4.80
C PHE A 82 -27.39 -7.35 -5.33
N ALA A 83 -26.61 -6.30 -5.59
CA ALA A 83 -27.11 -5.07 -6.20
C ALA A 83 -27.67 -5.32 -7.62
N HIS A 84 -27.03 -6.17 -8.41
CA HIS A 84 -27.50 -6.52 -9.75
C HIS A 84 -28.76 -7.40 -9.74
N LEU A 85 -28.82 -8.39 -8.83
CA LEU A 85 -30.01 -9.24 -8.65
C LEU A 85 -31.23 -8.43 -8.18
N LEU A 86 -31.02 -7.48 -7.27
CA LEU A 86 -32.07 -6.61 -6.73
C LEU A 86 -32.49 -5.53 -7.71
N TYR A 87 -31.58 -5.00 -8.52
CA TYR A 87 -31.91 -4.11 -9.64
C TYR A 87 -32.83 -4.82 -10.65
N TRP A 88 -32.51 -6.06 -11.00
CA TRP A 88 -33.34 -6.87 -11.89
C TRP A 88 -34.71 -7.18 -11.27
N TRP A 89 -34.76 -7.54 -9.98
CA TRP A 89 -36.00 -7.75 -9.23
C TRP A 89 -36.87 -6.48 -9.14
N ALA A 90 -36.27 -5.32 -8.87
CA ALA A 90 -36.97 -4.03 -8.81
C ALA A 90 -37.54 -3.61 -10.17
N ASN A 91 -36.82 -3.90 -11.26
CA ASN A 91 -37.28 -3.61 -12.63
C ASN A 91 -38.40 -4.56 -13.08
N GLN A 92 -38.52 -5.75 -12.46
CA GLN A 92 -39.58 -6.72 -12.74
C GLN A 92 -40.89 -6.45 -11.98
N TYR A 93 -40.85 -5.70 -10.86
CA TYR A 93 -42.00 -5.54 -9.95
C TYR A 93 -42.56 -4.11 -9.77
N GLN A 94 -42.06 -3.10 -10.51
CA GLN A 94 -42.67 -1.75 -10.61
C GLN A 94 -43.27 -1.18 -9.30
N SER A 95 -42.54 -1.23 -8.18
CA SER A 95 -42.98 -0.60 -6.93
C SER A 95 -42.26 0.75 -6.71
N PRO A 96 -42.89 1.89 -7.03
CA PRO A 96 -42.24 3.21 -7.01
C PRO A 96 -41.97 3.75 -5.60
N LEU A 97 -42.49 3.12 -4.54
CA LEU A 97 -42.39 3.61 -3.16
C LEU A 97 -41.11 3.17 -2.42
N LEU A 98 -40.42 2.12 -2.89
CA LEU A 98 -39.18 1.64 -2.28
C LEU A 98 -37.93 2.23 -2.93
N LEU A 99 -38.03 2.74 -4.16
CA LEU A 99 -36.89 3.25 -4.93
C LEU A 99 -36.14 4.41 -4.25
N PRO A 100 -36.78 5.43 -3.65
CA PRO A 100 -36.06 6.56 -3.06
C PRO A 100 -35.33 6.21 -1.76
N ILE A 101 -35.93 5.37 -0.92
CA ILE A 101 -35.31 4.88 0.33
C ILE A 101 -34.14 3.93 -0.02
N PHE A 102 -34.28 3.14 -1.08
CA PHE A 102 -33.25 2.21 -1.52
C PHE A 102 -32.12 2.91 -2.29
N LEU A 103 -32.42 3.92 -3.13
CA LEU A 103 -31.40 4.81 -3.69
C LEU A 103 -30.69 5.56 -2.57
N LEU A 104 -31.38 6.03 -1.53
CA LEU A 104 -30.71 6.61 -0.37
C LEU A 104 -29.87 5.57 0.37
N MET A 105 -30.30 4.31 0.52
CA MET A 105 -29.48 3.26 1.13
C MET A 105 -28.31 2.82 0.26
N VAL A 106 -28.43 2.81 -1.07
CA VAL A 106 -27.36 2.48 -2.03
C VAL A 106 -26.41 3.67 -2.23
N TYR A 107 -26.91 4.90 -2.20
CA TYR A 107 -26.11 6.12 -2.28
C TYR A 107 -25.44 6.41 -0.93
N CYS A 108 -26.11 6.16 0.20
CA CYS A 108 -25.50 6.16 1.53
C CYS A 108 -24.58 4.96 1.75
N ARG A 109 -24.82 3.77 1.16
CA ARG A 109 -23.83 2.67 1.17
C ARG A 109 -22.67 2.91 0.21
N GLY A 110 -22.88 3.54 -0.94
CA GLY A 110 -21.81 4.01 -1.82
C GLY A 110 -20.98 5.12 -1.19
N PHE A 111 -21.51 5.82 -0.17
CA PHE A 111 -20.77 6.76 0.67
C PHE A 111 -20.21 6.12 1.97
N LEU A 112 -20.80 5.02 2.47
CA LEU A 112 -20.35 4.26 3.65
C LEU A 112 -19.42 3.08 3.31
N SER A 113 -19.21 2.78 2.03
CA SER A 113 -18.22 1.82 1.52
C SER A 113 -17.06 2.54 0.81
N ARG A 114 -16.70 3.74 1.29
CA ARG A 114 -15.31 4.17 1.14
C ARG A 114 -14.54 3.42 2.21
N PRO A 115 -13.73 2.42 1.84
CA PRO A 115 -12.95 1.73 2.83
C PRO A 115 -12.02 2.76 3.48
N TYR A 116 -11.97 2.69 4.81
CA TYR A 116 -11.39 3.67 5.73
C TYR A 116 -9.96 4.14 5.35
N TRP A 117 -9.23 3.35 4.55
CA TRP A 117 -7.87 3.64 4.11
C TRP A 117 -7.74 4.78 3.10
N ARG A 118 -8.78 5.13 2.32
CA ARG A 118 -8.66 6.21 1.31
C ARG A 118 -8.40 7.58 1.94
N CYS A 119 -8.78 7.82 3.20
CA CYS A 119 -8.49 9.12 3.84
C CYS A 119 -7.01 9.36 4.14
N TYR A 120 -6.15 8.36 3.93
CA TYR A 120 -4.70 8.46 4.14
C TYR A 120 -3.92 8.78 2.86
N PHE A 121 -4.55 8.59 1.69
CA PHE A 121 -3.97 8.88 0.38
C PHE A 121 -3.62 10.36 0.16
N PRO A 122 -4.44 11.33 0.59
CA PRO A 122 -4.12 12.74 0.40
C PRO A 122 -2.73 13.08 0.93
N ASN A 123 -1.95 13.79 0.11
CA ASN A 123 -0.59 14.21 0.40
C ASN A 123 0.42 13.06 0.59
N THR A 124 0.17 11.88 0.04
CA THR A 124 1.17 10.79 -0.02
C THR A 124 2.18 11.07 -1.12
N GLN A 125 3.45 11.20 -0.77
CA GLN A 125 4.53 11.43 -1.74
C GLN A 125 5.14 10.13 -2.27
N ALA A 126 5.05 9.05 -1.51
CA ALA A 126 5.58 7.75 -1.92
C ALA A 126 4.77 6.58 -1.39
N ILE A 127 4.79 5.49 -2.16
CA ILE A 127 4.23 4.19 -1.83
C ILE A 127 5.38 3.19 -1.75
N ILE A 128 5.46 2.44 -0.66
CA ILE A 128 6.30 1.25 -0.55
C ILE A 128 5.39 0.03 -0.67
N TYR A 129 5.46 -0.69 -1.78
CA TYR A 129 4.68 -1.90 -1.99
C TYR A 129 5.53 -3.14 -1.69
N VAL A 130 5.10 -3.94 -0.71
CA VAL A 130 5.83 -5.12 -0.23
C VAL A 130 5.19 -6.37 -0.81
N VAL A 131 6.00 -7.16 -1.49
CA VAL A 131 5.61 -8.39 -2.19
C VAL A 131 6.25 -9.57 -1.49
N ASP A 132 5.48 -10.61 -1.22
CA ASP A 132 6.04 -11.91 -0.83
C ASP A 132 6.57 -12.63 -2.08
N SER A 133 7.88 -12.63 -2.27
CA SER A 133 8.49 -13.30 -3.44
C SER A 133 8.38 -14.82 -3.39
N SER A 134 8.08 -15.42 -2.24
CA SER A 134 7.95 -16.88 -2.09
C SER A 134 6.54 -17.40 -2.35
N ASP A 135 5.54 -16.51 -2.38
CA ASP A 135 4.13 -16.85 -2.51
C ASP A 135 3.62 -16.60 -3.93
N THR A 136 3.93 -17.54 -4.83
CA THR A 136 3.57 -17.41 -6.25
C THR A 136 2.07 -17.43 -6.50
N ASP A 137 1.30 -18.10 -5.63
CA ASP A 137 -0.14 -18.26 -5.79
C ASP A 137 -0.87 -16.93 -5.58
N ARG A 138 -0.43 -16.13 -4.61
CA ARG A 138 -1.04 -14.83 -4.31
C ARG A 138 -0.46 -13.65 -5.09
N LEU A 139 0.56 -13.85 -5.92
CA LEU A 139 1.10 -12.77 -6.77
C LEU A 139 0.08 -12.18 -7.73
N VAL A 140 -0.88 -12.98 -8.22
CA VAL A 140 -1.95 -12.48 -9.09
C VAL A 140 -2.85 -11.50 -8.34
N ILE A 141 -3.20 -11.84 -7.09
CA ILE A 141 -4.00 -10.98 -6.21
C ILE A 141 -3.20 -9.70 -5.87
N ALA A 142 -1.91 -9.86 -5.55
CA ALA A 142 -1.02 -8.72 -5.27
C ALA A 142 -0.95 -7.77 -6.47
N LYS A 143 -0.86 -8.30 -7.69
CA LYS A 143 -0.88 -7.50 -8.93
C LYS A 143 -2.17 -6.71 -9.06
N GLU A 144 -3.32 -7.36 -8.92
CA GLU A 144 -4.63 -6.71 -9.08
C GLU A 144 -4.82 -5.58 -8.05
N GLU A 145 -4.50 -5.84 -6.77
CA GLU A 145 -4.57 -4.80 -5.74
C GLU A 145 -3.58 -3.66 -6.01
N PHE A 146 -2.35 -4.00 -6.40
CA PHE A 146 -1.32 -3.01 -6.71
C PHE A 146 -1.77 -2.06 -7.82
N HIS A 147 -2.25 -2.57 -8.95
CA HIS A 147 -2.73 -1.71 -10.04
C HIS A 147 -3.97 -0.91 -9.64
N ALA A 148 -4.90 -1.50 -8.88
CA ALA A 148 -6.07 -0.78 -8.37
C ALA A 148 -5.66 0.42 -7.50
N ILE A 149 -4.62 0.29 -6.68
CA ILE A 149 -4.07 1.39 -5.88
C ILE A 149 -3.43 2.47 -6.76
N LEU A 150 -2.72 2.07 -7.83
CA LEU A 150 -2.08 3.03 -8.72
C LEU A 150 -3.08 3.84 -9.55
N GLU A 151 -4.29 3.32 -9.78
CA GLU A 151 -5.36 4.03 -10.50
C GLU A 151 -5.99 5.17 -9.69
N GLU A 152 -5.78 5.20 -8.37
CA GLU A 152 -6.33 6.21 -7.47
C GLU A 152 -5.77 7.61 -7.77
N GLU A 153 -6.67 8.59 -7.95
CA GLU A 153 -6.29 9.94 -8.39
C GLU A 153 -5.36 10.64 -7.41
N GLU A 154 -5.59 10.44 -6.10
CA GLU A 154 -4.83 11.01 -5.01
C GLU A 154 -3.38 10.48 -4.96
N LEU A 155 -3.12 9.34 -5.60
CA LEU A 155 -1.82 8.67 -5.63
C LEU A 155 -1.09 8.81 -6.98
N LYS A 156 -1.66 9.54 -7.96
CA LYS A 156 -1.06 9.69 -9.30
C LYS A 156 0.38 10.23 -9.27
N GLY A 157 0.69 11.13 -8.33
CA GLY A 157 2.00 11.75 -8.18
C GLY A 157 2.97 11.01 -7.26
N ALA A 158 2.56 9.90 -6.64
CA ALA A 158 3.40 9.19 -5.67
C ALA A 158 4.50 8.36 -6.35
N VAL A 159 5.73 8.47 -5.83
CA VAL A 159 6.86 7.61 -6.20
C VAL A 159 6.61 6.20 -5.67
N VAL A 160 6.93 5.16 -6.44
CA VAL A 160 6.67 3.77 -6.03
C VAL A 160 7.97 3.01 -5.78
N LEU A 161 8.17 2.54 -4.56
CA LEU A 161 9.23 1.59 -4.20
C LEU A 161 8.62 0.21 -4.04
N ILE A 162 9.14 -0.79 -4.74
CA ILE A 162 8.72 -2.18 -4.60
C ILE A 162 9.79 -2.94 -3.80
N PHE A 163 9.36 -3.65 -2.75
CA PHE A 163 10.19 -4.60 -2.04
C PHE A 163 9.78 -6.02 -2.41
N ALA A 164 10.63 -6.70 -3.20
CA ALA A 164 10.56 -8.13 -3.45
C ALA A 164 11.13 -8.86 -2.22
N ASN A 165 10.27 -9.07 -1.22
CA ASN A 165 10.65 -9.49 0.12
C ASN A 165 10.69 -11.02 0.25
N LYS A 166 11.32 -11.50 1.34
CA LYS A 166 11.54 -12.93 1.66
C LYS A 166 12.52 -13.63 0.72
N GLN A 167 13.51 -12.90 0.22
CA GLN A 167 14.61 -13.46 -0.58
C GLN A 167 15.49 -14.46 0.19
N ASP A 168 15.31 -14.54 1.51
CA ASP A 168 15.91 -15.58 2.35
C ASP A 168 15.26 -16.96 2.22
N LEU A 169 14.06 -17.05 1.65
CA LEU A 169 13.34 -18.31 1.48
C LEU A 169 13.69 -19.01 0.15
N PRO A 170 13.77 -20.35 0.14
CA PRO A 170 13.97 -21.09 -1.10
C PRO A 170 12.75 -20.93 -2.02
N GLY A 171 13.00 -20.75 -3.32
CA GLY A 171 11.93 -20.55 -4.30
C GLY A 171 11.40 -19.12 -4.37
N ALA A 172 11.99 -18.16 -3.63
CA ALA A 172 11.67 -16.75 -3.79
C ALA A 172 12.00 -16.27 -5.21
N LEU A 173 11.01 -15.66 -5.86
CA LEU A 173 11.17 -15.03 -7.16
C LEU A 173 12.18 -13.88 -7.10
N ASP A 174 12.99 -13.75 -8.14
CA ASP A 174 13.89 -12.62 -8.29
C ASP A 174 13.15 -11.33 -8.72
N ASP A 175 13.89 -10.23 -8.78
CA ASP A 175 13.37 -8.92 -9.17
C ASP A 175 12.80 -8.92 -10.59
N ALA A 176 13.43 -9.63 -11.53
CA ALA A 176 12.94 -9.76 -12.90
C ALA A 176 11.59 -10.50 -12.95
N ALA A 177 11.45 -11.63 -12.25
CA ALA A 177 10.21 -12.39 -12.21
C ALA A 177 9.08 -11.65 -11.48
N VAL A 178 9.38 -10.94 -10.39
CA VAL A 178 8.39 -10.09 -9.69
C VAL A 178 7.98 -8.91 -10.58
N THR A 179 8.93 -8.29 -11.29
CA THR A 179 8.66 -7.19 -12.24
C THR A 179 7.69 -7.61 -13.33
N GLU A 180 7.88 -8.81 -13.88
CA GLU A 180 6.99 -9.37 -14.90
C GLU A 180 5.62 -9.72 -14.29
N SER A 181 5.61 -10.40 -13.14
CA SER A 181 4.38 -10.82 -12.46
C SER A 181 3.48 -9.65 -12.06
N LEU A 182 4.06 -8.53 -11.63
CA LEU A 182 3.33 -7.31 -11.31
C LEU A 182 3.10 -6.41 -12.52
N GLU A 183 3.61 -6.77 -13.70
CA GLU A 183 3.50 -5.99 -14.93
C GLU A 183 4.01 -4.54 -14.76
N LEU A 184 5.12 -4.35 -14.02
CA LEU A 184 5.64 -3.02 -13.69
C LEU A 184 6.00 -2.19 -14.93
N HIS A 185 6.32 -2.86 -16.04
CA HIS A 185 6.58 -2.24 -17.34
C HIS A 185 5.38 -1.44 -17.89
N LYS A 186 4.15 -1.68 -17.41
CA LYS A 186 2.96 -0.90 -17.78
C LYS A 186 2.92 0.47 -17.10
N ILE A 187 3.67 0.66 -16.02
CA ILE A 187 3.71 1.90 -15.25
C ILE A 187 4.66 2.88 -15.95
N LYS A 188 4.07 3.83 -16.70
CA LYS A 188 4.82 4.85 -17.45
C LYS A 188 4.78 6.25 -16.84
N ASN A 189 3.77 6.53 -16.02
CA ASN A 189 3.45 7.89 -15.59
C ASN A 189 3.99 8.26 -14.20
N ARG A 190 4.87 7.44 -13.62
CA ARG A 190 5.51 7.70 -12.33
C ARG A 190 6.84 6.98 -12.22
N GLN A 191 7.70 7.48 -11.34
CA GLN A 191 8.97 6.84 -11.04
C GLN A 191 8.75 5.64 -10.13
N TRP A 192 9.39 4.53 -10.48
CA TRP A 192 9.37 3.32 -9.67
C TRP A 192 10.73 2.61 -9.69
N SER A 193 10.99 1.83 -8.64
CA SER A 193 12.13 0.90 -8.59
C SER A 193 11.80 -0.30 -7.70
N ILE A 194 12.45 -1.42 -7.97
CA ILE A 194 12.30 -2.67 -7.24
C ILE A 194 13.61 -3.07 -6.57
N PHE A 195 13.52 -3.56 -5.33
CA PHE A 195 14.67 -4.04 -4.57
C PHE A 195 14.37 -5.41 -3.97
N LYS A 196 15.35 -6.31 -4.09
CA LYS A 196 15.37 -7.61 -3.41
C LYS A 196 15.59 -7.38 -1.93
N THR A 197 14.72 -7.90 -1.07
CA THR A 197 14.82 -7.69 0.37
C THR A 197 14.60 -8.95 1.18
N SER A 198 15.22 -8.97 2.36
CA SER A 198 14.89 -9.89 3.44
C SER A 198 14.61 -9.07 4.68
N ALA A 199 13.33 -8.89 5.02
CA ALA A 199 12.93 -8.11 6.18
C ALA A 199 13.53 -8.67 7.49
N ILE A 200 13.65 -9.99 7.61
CA ILE A 200 14.18 -10.64 8.82
C ILE A 200 15.69 -10.46 8.97
N LYS A 201 16.45 -10.44 7.85
CA LYS A 201 17.89 -10.21 7.85
C LYS A 201 18.22 -8.71 7.82
N GLY A 202 17.31 -7.88 7.32
CA GLY A 202 17.50 -6.45 7.07
C GLY A 202 18.26 -6.15 5.77
N GLU A 203 18.42 -7.13 4.89
CA GLU A 203 19.12 -6.99 3.61
C GLU A 203 18.23 -6.27 2.58
N GLY A 204 18.81 -5.36 1.79
CA GLY A 204 18.13 -4.64 0.70
C GLY A 204 17.18 -3.52 1.13
N LEU A 205 16.84 -3.44 2.42
CA LEU A 205 15.92 -2.42 2.94
C LEU A 205 16.51 -1.01 2.83
N PHE A 206 17.79 -0.86 3.17
CA PHE A 206 18.46 0.43 3.21
C PHE A 206 18.70 0.97 1.80
N GLU A 207 19.10 0.12 0.88
CA GLU A 207 19.33 0.45 -0.52
C GLU A 207 18.06 0.99 -1.18
N GLY A 208 16.91 0.34 -0.92
CA GLY A 208 15.63 0.82 -1.45
C GLY A 208 15.16 2.13 -0.82
N LEU A 209 15.37 2.32 0.49
CA LEU A 209 15.04 3.58 1.15
C LEU A 209 15.94 4.75 0.72
N ASP A 210 17.23 4.47 0.46
CA ASP A 210 18.17 5.49 -0.02
C ASP A 210 17.81 5.94 -1.44
N TRP A 211 17.48 4.99 -2.32
CA TRP A 211 16.92 5.30 -3.64
C TRP A 211 15.66 6.14 -3.53
N LEU A 212 14.68 5.72 -2.70
CA LEU A 212 13.42 6.43 -2.55
C LEU A 212 13.63 7.87 -2.09
N SER A 213 14.56 8.05 -1.15
CA SER A 213 14.85 9.37 -0.63
C SER A 213 15.52 10.29 -1.64
N ASN A 214 16.47 9.78 -2.42
CA ASN A 214 17.10 10.53 -3.51
C ASN A 214 16.07 10.91 -4.59
N THR A 215 15.16 9.99 -4.92
CA THR A 215 14.08 10.24 -5.87
C THR A 215 13.13 11.33 -5.37
N LEU A 216 12.69 11.28 -4.10
CA LEU A 216 11.82 12.30 -3.50
C LEU A 216 12.46 13.69 -3.44
N LYS A 217 13.78 13.78 -3.24
CA LYS A 217 14.52 15.05 -3.34
C LYS A 217 14.53 15.60 -4.76
N SER A 218 14.75 14.74 -5.75
CA SER A 218 14.86 15.15 -7.14
C SER A 218 13.53 15.56 -7.77
N GLY A 219 12.41 14.99 -7.30
CA GLY A 219 11.06 15.29 -7.79
C GLY A 219 10.32 16.41 -7.06
N GLY A 220 10.92 17.02 -6.02
CA GLY A 220 10.31 18.07 -5.20
C GLY A 220 10.61 19.52 -5.66
N GLY A 221 10.91 19.72 -6.95
CA GLY A 221 11.23 21.01 -7.57
C GLY A 221 10.03 21.72 -8.17
#